data_AF-A0A4S0MUR4-F1
#
_entry.id   AF-A0A4S0MUR4-F1
#
_cell.length_a   1.000
_cell.length_b   1.000
_cell.length_c   1.000
_cell.angle_alpha   90.00
_cell.angle_beta   90.00
_cell.angle_gamma   90.00
#
_symmetry.space_group_name_H-M   'P 1'
#
loop_
_entity.id
_entity.type
_entity.pdbx_description
1 polymer ?
#
loop_
_entity_poly.entity_id
_entity_poly.type
_entity_poly.pdbx_seq_one_letter_code
_entity_poly.pdbx_strand_id
1 'polypeptide(L)'
;EQMATARLGGFQPKIGFFAFVAGSVAFALFGANRHLSVGADSTITPLFAGGLALIATSGSPHYLALAAMLALMVGLLVALSGILRLGWIADLLSVPVTTGFLAGISVH
;
A
#
# COMPACT_ATOMS: atom_id res chain seq x y z
N GLU A 1 -11.43 6.44 -7.07
CA GLU A 1 -11.15 5.24 -6.23
C GLU A 1 -10.39 5.54 -4.95
N GLN A 2 -9.27 6.27 -5.01
CA GLN A 2 -8.39 6.51 -3.84
C GLN A 2 -9.05 7.08 -2.59
N MET A 3 -10.09 7.89 -2.76
CA MET A 3 -10.90 8.41 -1.65
C MET A 3 -11.79 7.33 -1.01
N ALA A 4 -12.33 6.40 -1.80
CA ALA A 4 -13.12 5.27 -1.32
C ALA A 4 -12.20 4.22 -0.65
N THR A 5 -11.06 3.93 -1.27
CA THR A 5 -10.02 3.06 -0.71
C THR A 5 -9.51 3.60 0.64
N ALA A 6 -9.26 4.89 0.77
CA ALA A 6 -8.89 5.49 2.06
C ALA A 6 -9.94 5.27 3.15
N ARG A 7 -11.24 5.27 2.80
CA ARG A 7 -12.30 4.97 3.76
C ARG A 7 -12.30 3.51 4.20
N LEU A 8 -11.98 2.57 3.31
CA LEU A 8 -11.81 1.15 3.68
C LEU A 8 -10.70 0.99 4.73
N GLY A 9 -9.65 1.81 4.65
CA GLY A 9 -8.59 1.84 5.65
C GLY A 9 -8.91 2.63 6.93
N GLY A 10 -10.13 3.15 7.09
CA GLY A 10 -10.47 3.97 8.27
C GLY A 10 -9.87 5.39 8.26
N PHE A 11 -9.39 5.87 7.11
CA PHE A 11 -8.81 7.20 6.95
C PHE A 11 -9.81 8.21 6.36
N GLN A 12 -9.55 9.50 6.59
CA GLN A 12 -10.30 10.56 5.90
C GLN A 12 -10.00 10.54 4.39
N PRO A 13 -11.00 10.77 3.52
CA PRO A 13 -10.83 10.74 2.05
C PRO A 13 -9.72 11.64 1.50
N LYS A 14 -9.51 12.78 2.16
CA LYS A 14 -8.47 13.76 1.83
C LYS A 14 -7.06 13.17 1.89
N ILE A 15 -6.82 12.22 2.80
CA ILE A 15 -5.54 11.52 2.94
C ILE A 15 -5.28 10.64 1.72
N GLY A 16 -6.30 9.91 1.25
CA GLY A 16 -6.19 9.10 0.02
C GLY A 16 -5.86 9.93 -1.22
N PHE A 17 -6.42 11.14 -1.31
CA PHE A 17 -6.09 12.07 -2.41
C PHE A 17 -4.63 12.52 -2.35
N PHE A 18 -4.13 12.94 -1.18
CA PHE A 18 -2.73 13.34 -1.04
C PHE A 18 -1.76 12.18 -1.25
N ALA A 19 -2.09 10.99 -0.73
CA ALA A 19 -1.29 9.79 -0.93
C ALA A 19 -1.18 9.42 -2.41
N PHE A 20 -2.28 9.53 -3.15
CA PHE A 20 -2.27 9.32 -4.61
C PHE A 20 -1.37 10.32 -5.33
N VAL A 21 -1.54 11.61 -5.08
CA VAL A 21 -0.71 12.65 -5.71
C VAL A 21 0.77 12.43 -5.40
N ALA A 22 1.12 12.19 -4.14
CA ALA A 22 2.49 11.91 -3.73
C ALA A 22 3.04 10.64 -4.40
N GLY A 23 2.24 9.57 -4.44
CA GLY A 23 2.61 8.32 -5.10
C GLY A 23 2.82 8.48 -6.61
N SER A 24 1.94 9.21 -7.30
CA SER A 24 2.09 9.50 -8.73
C SER A 24 3.36 10.31 -9.02
N VAL A 25 3.67 11.32 -8.21
CA VAL A 25 4.90 12.11 -8.35
C VAL A 25 6.14 11.25 -8.09
N ALA A 26 6.14 10.45 -7.03
CA ALA A 26 7.23 9.52 -6.74
C ALA A 26 7.42 8.52 -7.88
N PHE A 27 6.34 7.96 -8.42
CA PHE A 27 6.43 7.04 -9.55
C PHE A 27 6.91 7.72 -10.85
N ALA A 28 6.51 8.96 -11.10
CA ALA A 28 7.02 9.71 -12.25
C ALA A 28 8.54 9.94 -12.19
N LEU A 29 9.11 10.06 -10.97
CA LEU A 29 10.55 10.26 -10.77
C LEU A 29 11.35 8.96 -10.75
N PHE A 30 10.83 7.90 -10.12
CA PHE A 30 11.57 6.66 -9.84
C PHE A 30 11.06 5.44 -10.64
N GLY A 31 9.93 5.56 -11.32
CA GLY A 31 9.28 4.46 -12.02
C GLY A 31 10.06 4.02 -13.26
N ALA A 32 10.35 2.72 -13.33
CA ALA A 32 11.05 2.14 -14.47
C ALA A 32 10.20 2.11 -15.76
N ASN A 33 8.87 2.17 -15.64
CA ASN A 33 7.96 2.09 -16.79
C ASN A 33 6.87 3.18 -16.74
N ARG A 34 6.92 4.09 -17.71
CA ARG A 34 6.01 5.23 -17.86
C ARG A 34 4.55 4.87 -18.17
N HIS A 35 4.26 3.59 -18.47
CA HIS A 35 2.91 3.11 -18.77
C HIS A 35 2.18 2.52 -17.56
N LEU A 36 2.87 2.33 -16.42
CA LEU A 36 2.24 1.87 -15.19
C LEU A 36 1.69 3.07 -14.41
N SER A 37 0.49 2.92 -13.87
CA SER A 37 -0.15 3.91 -13.01
C SER A 37 0.00 3.49 -11.55
N VAL A 38 0.36 4.43 -10.67
CA VAL A 38 0.43 4.20 -9.23
C VAL A 38 -0.86 4.66 -8.57
N GLY A 39 -1.38 3.83 -7.68
CA GLY A 39 -2.59 4.11 -6.91
C GLY A 39 -2.67 3.31 -5.63
N ALA A 40 -3.53 3.73 -4.70
CA ALA A 40 -3.93 2.88 -3.58
C ALA A 40 -4.79 1.74 -4.12
N ASP A 41 -4.39 0.55 -3.75
CA ASP A 41 -4.99 -0.68 -4.20
C ASP A 41 -5.91 -1.23 -3.10
N SER A 42 -7.08 -1.71 -3.51
CA SER A 42 -8.12 -2.22 -2.60
C SER A 42 -7.72 -3.53 -1.95
N THR A 43 -6.76 -4.28 -2.51
CA THR A 43 -6.20 -5.50 -1.94
C THR A 43 -5.25 -5.22 -0.78
N ILE A 44 -4.39 -4.20 -0.89
CA ILE A 44 -3.42 -3.85 0.17
C ILE A 44 -4.08 -3.10 1.33
N THR A 45 -5.17 -2.39 1.08
CA THR A 45 -5.80 -1.51 2.07
C THR A 45 -6.32 -2.23 3.31
N PRO A 46 -7.05 -3.36 3.22
CA PRO A 46 -7.45 -4.15 4.38
C PRO A 46 -6.26 -4.69 5.16
N LEU A 47 -5.18 -5.10 4.47
CA LEU A 47 -3.97 -5.61 5.11
C LEU A 47 -3.29 -4.52 5.97
N PHE A 48 -3.24 -3.30 5.41
CA PHE A 48 -2.71 -2.12 6.10
C PHE A 48 -3.58 -1.72 7.30
N ALA A 49 -4.90 -1.72 7.12
CA ALA A 49 -5.86 -1.39 8.17
C ALA A 49 -5.84 -2.42 9.30
N GLY A 50 -5.80 -3.71 8.97
CA GLY A 50 -5.73 -4.81 9.93
C GLY A 50 -4.43 -4.79 10.75
N GLY A 51 -3.29 -4.50 10.11
CA GLY A 51 -2.01 -4.33 10.82
C GLY A 51 -2.04 -3.19 11.84
N LEU A 52 -2.65 -2.06 11.48
CA LEU A 52 -2.76 -0.91 12.37
C LEU A 52 -3.82 -1.09 13.47
N ALA A 53 -4.90 -1.83 13.20
CA ALA A 53 -5.98 -2.08 14.15
C ALA A 53 -5.52 -2.82 15.41
N LEU A 54 -4.42 -3.57 15.33
CA LEU A 54 -3.81 -4.26 16.48
C LEU A 54 -3.06 -3.33 17.44
N ILE A 55 -2.67 -2.13 16.98
CA ILE A 55 -1.72 -1.26 17.68
C ILE A 55 -2.36 0.10 18.03
N ALA A 56 -3.35 0.54 17.26
CA ALA A 56 -4.04 1.80 17.50
C ALA A 56 -5.52 1.72 17.11
N THR A 57 -6.35 2.40 17.89
CA THR A 57 -7.77 2.57 17.57
C THR A 57 -7.94 3.49 16.36
N SER A 58 -8.67 3.02 15.35
CA SER A 58 -9.02 3.77 14.15
C SER A 58 -9.65 5.12 14.48
N GLY A 59 -9.23 6.18 13.79
CA GLY A 59 -9.70 7.55 14.01
C GLY A 59 -9.00 8.32 15.13
N SER A 60 -8.10 7.69 15.90
CA SER A 60 -7.24 8.42 16.83
C SER A 60 -6.13 9.20 16.10
N PRO A 61 -5.60 10.32 16.66
CA PRO A 61 -4.45 11.01 16.09
C PRO A 61 -3.21 10.12 15.96
N HIS A 62 -3.05 9.17 16.87
CA HIS A 62 -1.96 8.18 16.86
C HIS A 62 -2.06 7.21 15.68
N TYR A 63 -3.29 6.84 15.28
CA TYR A 63 -3.53 5.99 14.11
C TYR A 63 -2.94 6.60 12.84
N LEU A 64 -3.14 7.91 12.63
CA LEU A 64 -2.63 8.62 11.46
C LEU A 64 -1.10 8.70 11.45
N ALA A 65 -0.48 8.96 12.61
CA ALA A 65 0.96 8.99 12.74
C ALA A 65 1.60 7.61 12.48
N LEU A 66 1.03 6.54 13.05
CA LEU A 66 1.47 5.17 12.83
C LEU A 66 1.29 4.73 11.38
N ALA A 67 0.17 5.09 10.76
CA ALA A 67 -0.07 4.84 9.34
C ALA A 67 0.98 5.53 8.46
N ALA A 68 1.28 6.80 8.71
CA ALA A 68 2.32 7.52 7.97
C ALA A 68 3.70 6.86 8.16
N MET A 69 4.05 6.47 9.38
CA MET A 69 5.30 5.78 9.68
C MET A 69 5.41 4.43 8.97
N LEU A 70 4.34 3.63 9.02
CA LEU A 70 4.27 2.35 8.32
C LEU A 70 4.41 2.51 6.81
N ALA A 71 3.72 3.50 6.23
CA ALA A 71 3.83 3.81 4.81
C ALA A 71 5.26 4.20 4.40
N LEU A 72 5.95 5.01 5.22
CA LEU A 72 7.35 5.38 4.98
C LEU A 72 8.28 4.18 5.10
N MET A 73 8.10 3.32 6.10
CA MET A 73 8.89 2.09 6.27
C MET A 73 8.72 1.15 5.07
N VAL A 74 7.48 0.90 4.64
CA VAL A 74 7.20 0.05 3.48
C VAL A 74 7.80 0.67 2.22
N GLY A 75 7.64 1.98 2.02
CA GLY A 75 8.24 2.70 0.89
C GLY A 75 9.76 2.57 0.85
N LEU A 76 10.43 2.69 2.00
CA LEU A 76 11.87 2.52 2.12
C LEU A 76 12.31 1.08 1.78
N LEU A 77 11.59 0.08 2.28
CA LEU A 77 11.87 -1.33 1.99
C LEU A 77 11.70 -1.65 0.50
N VAL A 78 10.66 -1.11 -0.14
CA VAL A 78 10.44 -1.28 -1.58
C VAL A 78 11.54 -0.57 -2.37
N ALA A 79 11.91 0.66 -1.99
CA ALA A 79 13.00 1.38 -2.63
C ALA A 79 14.33 0.63 -2.51
N LEU A 80 14.65 0.11 -1.32
CA LEU A 80 15.86 -0.68 -1.08
C LEU A 80 15.84 -1.99 -1.88
N SER A 81 14.69 -2.67 -1.95
CA SER A 81 14.52 -3.89 -2.75
C SER A 81 14.73 -3.60 -4.24
N GLY A 82 14.28 -2.44 -4.73
CA GLY A 82 14.52 -1.97 -6.10
C GLY A 82 16.00 -1.69 -6.36
N ILE A 83 16.69 -1.00 -5.45
CA ILE A 83 18.13 -0.70 -5.54
C ILE A 83 18.96 -2.00 -5.56
N LEU A 84 18.61 -2.95 -4.70
CA LEU A 84 19.27 -4.25 -4.61
C LEU A 84 18.85 -5.21 -5.74
N ARG A 85 17.94 -4.80 -6.63
CA ARG A 85 17.41 -5.59 -7.77
C ARG A 85 16.84 -6.95 -7.34
N LEU A 86 16.15 -6.98 -6.21
CA LEU A 86 15.51 -8.18 -5.63
C LEU A 86 14.24 -8.64 -6.38
N GLY A 87 14.01 -8.16 -7.61
CA GLY A 87 12.83 -8.53 -8.42
C GLY A 87 12.69 -10.03 -8.64
N TRP A 88 13.80 -10.77 -8.69
CA TRP A 88 13.81 -12.23 -8.83
C TRP A 88 13.09 -12.97 -7.68
N ILE A 89 12.99 -12.36 -6.49
CA ILE A 89 12.25 -12.95 -5.37
C ILE A 89 10.75 -12.95 -5.66
N ALA A 90 10.24 -11.90 -6.34
CA ALA A 90 8.85 -11.85 -6.75
C ALA A 90 8.51 -12.94 -7.77
N ASP A 91 9.48 -13.35 -8.61
CA ASP A 91 9.32 -14.42 -9.58
C ASP A 91 9.19 -15.81 -8.94
N LEU A 92 9.55 -15.96 -7.65
CA LEU A 92 9.34 -17.20 -6.89
C LEU A 92 7.88 -17.38 -6.45
N LEU A 93 7.05 -16.33 -6.55
CA LEU A 93 5.65 -16.39 -6.17
C LEU A 93 4.84 -17.07 -7.27
N SER A 94 4.38 -18.29 -6.99
CA SER A 94 3.63 -19.07 -7.98
C SER A 94 2.20 -18.53 -8.17
N VAL A 95 1.63 -18.79 -9.35
CA VAL A 95 0.24 -18.42 -9.66
C VAL A 95 -0.75 -18.90 -8.59
N PRO A 96 -0.68 -20.16 -8.10
CA PRO A 96 -1.59 -20.64 -7.05
C PRO A 96 -1.50 -19.87 -5.72
N VAL A 97 -0.31 -19.41 -5.33
CA VAL A 97 -0.12 -18.64 -4.09
C VAL A 97 -0.77 -17.26 -4.25
N THR A 98 -0.56 -16.63 -5.40
CA THR A 98 -1.14 -15.31 -5.69
C THR A 98 -2.66 -15.38 -5.78
N THR A 99 -3.22 -16.40 -6.44
CA THR A 99 -4.68 -16.58 -6.53
C THR A 99 -5.30 -16.92 -5.17
N GLY A 100 -4.65 -17.76 -4.36
CA GLY A 100 -5.08 -18.05 -2.99
C GLY A 100 -5.08 -16.81 -2.09
N PHE A 101 -4.02 -15.98 -2.19
CA PHE A 101 -3.95 -14.70 -1.48
C PHE A 101 -5.07 -13.75 -1.90
N LEU A 102 -5.29 -13.57 -3.20
CA LEU A 102 -6.39 -12.74 -3.73
C LEU A 102 -7.78 -13.26 -3.33
N ALA A 103 -7.97 -14.58 -3.25
CA ALA A 103 -9.22 -15.16 -2.75
C ALA A 103 -9.42 -14.88 -1.25
N GLY A 104 -8.35 -15.01 -0.46
CA GLY A 104 -8.39 -14.77 0.98
C GLY A 104 -8.76 -13.34 1.36
N ILE A 105 -8.13 -12.34 0.71
CA ILE A 105 -8.47 -10.92 0.91
C ILE A 105 -9.90 -10.58 0.47
N SER A 106 -10.48 -11.32 -0.49
CA SER A 106 -11.82 -11.02 -1.02
C SER A 106 -12.91 -11.49 -0.06
N VAL A 107 -12.59 -12.44 0.82
CA VAL A 107 -13.46 -12.95 1.89
C VAL A 107 -13.39 -12.07 3.15
N HIS A 108 -12.32 -11.30 3.31
CA HIS A 108 -12.10 -10.40 4.45
C HIS A 108 -12.75 -9.02 4.20
#